data_AF-A0A192H5T3-F1
#
_entry.id   AF-A0A192H5T3-F1
#
_cell.length_a   1.000
_cell.length_b   1.000
_cell.length_c   1.000
_cell.angle_alpha   90.00
_cell.angle_beta   90.00
_cell.angle_gamma   90.00
#
_symmetry.space_group_name_H-M   'P 1'
#
loop_
_entity.id
_entity.type
_entity.pdbx_description
1 polymer ?
#
loop_
_entity_poly.entity_id
_entity_poly.type
_entity_poly.pdbx_seq_one_letter_code
_entity_poly.pdbx_strand_id
1 'polypeptide(L)'
;MSVLINNQNSQESNHSWRDDLGSDMDKAKALLADTEISGTFIANTTGINRMNISNYRTGKTDVEKAKWEIVAKLARTYEANWIQEQIGDEMTEFVNFIKKFSRAVSKSANYVAKTDDKMADTIELLGNMTTSDIIQLIELYKNYIDED
;
A
#
# COMPACT_ATOMS: atom_id res chain seq x y z
N MET A 1 -27.00 19.40 -30.77
CA MET A 1 -26.26 19.76 -29.54
C MET A 1 -25.59 18.50 -29.03
N SER A 2 -24.29 18.37 -29.30
CA SER A 2 -23.49 17.22 -28.87
C SER A 2 -23.12 17.37 -27.41
N VAL A 3 -23.43 16.35 -26.60
CA VAL A 3 -22.82 16.19 -25.28
C VAL A 3 -21.61 15.29 -25.50
N LEU A 4 -20.44 15.90 -25.52
CA LEU A 4 -19.15 15.19 -25.51
C LEU A 4 -18.94 14.66 -24.09
N ILE A 5 -19.21 13.38 -23.88
CA ILE A 5 -18.76 12.67 -22.69
C ILE A 5 -17.29 12.34 -22.93
N ASN A 6 -16.40 13.15 -22.38
CA ASN A 6 -14.98 12.86 -22.31
C ASN A 6 -14.79 11.64 -21.40
N ASN A 7 -14.55 10.50 -22.02
CA ASN A 7 -14.15 9.26 -21.40
C ASN A 7 -12.69 9.40 -20.89
N GLN A 8 -12.50 9.96 -19.71
CA GLN A 8 -11.26 9.80 -18.95
C GLN A 8 -11.36 8.52 -18.12
N ASN A 9 -11.15 7.39 -18.78
CA ASN A 9 -10.72 6.16 -18.13
C ASN A 9 -9.28 6.35 -17.61
N SER A 10 -9.16 6.92 -16.43
CA SER A 10 -8.05 6.62 -15.53
C SER A 10 -8.67 6.00 -14.28
N GLN A 11 -8.90 4.68 -14.34
CA GLN A 11 -8.98 3.89 -13.12
C GLN A 11 -7.59 3.88 -12.47
N GLU A 12 -7.20 5.01 -11.89
CA GLU A 12 -6.29 4.99 -10.75
C GLU A 12 -7.18 4.53 -9.60
N SER A 13 -7.02 3.28 -9.19
CA SER A 13 -7.49 2.82 -7.89
C SER A 13 -6.92 3.78 -6.87
N ASN A 14 -7.76 4.70 -6.39
CA ASN A 14 -7.40 5.67 -5.38
C ASN A 14 -7.14 4.88 -4.10
N HIS A 15 -5.89 4.49 -3.89
CA HIS A 15 -5.46 3.73 -2.72
C HIS A 15 -5.44 4.69 -1.54
N SER A 16 -6.63 5.00 -0.99
CA SER A 16 -6.88 5.95 0.11
C SER A 16 -5.86 5.85 1.24
N TRP A 17 -5.49 4.62 1.60
CA TRP A 17 -4.54 4.33 2.66
C TRP A 17 -3.13 4.88 2.40
N ARG A 18 -2.73 5.04 1.14
CA ARG A 18 -1.42 5.60 0.81
C ARG A 18 -1.39 7.07 1.24
N ASP A 19 -2.48 7.80 1.08
CA ASP A 19 -2.53 9.21 1.47
C ASP A 19 -2.59 9.39 3.00
N ASP A 20 -3.09 8.39 3.73
CA ASP A 20 -3.10 8.39 5.21
C ASP A 20 -1.67 8.40 5.82
N LEU A 21 -0.68 7.92 5.06
CA LEU A 21 0.74 7.98 5.42
C LEU A 21 1.44 9.26 4.92
N GLY A 22 0.68 10.22 4.37
CA GLY A 22 1.17 11.45 3.76
C GLY A 22 1.46 11.33 2.27
N SER A 23 1.87 12.45 1.64
CA SER A 23 2.22 12.43 0.21
C SER A 23 3.48 11.60 -0.04
N ASP A 24 3.70 11.17 -1.30
CA ASP A 24 4.95 10.47 -1.66
C ASP A 24 6.20 11.31 -1.33
N MET A 25 6.12 12.65 -1.38
CA MET A 25 7.19 13.53 -0.95
C MET A 25 7.42 13.47 0.57
N ASP A 26 6.35 13.49 1.36
CA ASP A 26 6.44 13.41 2.82
C ASP A 26 7.05 12.08 3.26
N LYS A 27 6.60 10.97 2.66
CA LYS A 27 7.15 9.62 2.89
C LYS A 27 8.61 9.53 2.48
N ALA A 28 8.99 10.09 1.33
CA ALA A 28 10.38 10.08 0.88
C ALA A 28 11.28 10.85 1.86
N LYS A 29 10.83 12.01 2.35
CA LYS A 29 11.55 12.77 3.38
C LYS A 29 11.64 12.00 4.69
N ALA A 30 10.54 11.38 5.14
CA ALA A 30 10.52 10.59 6.36
C ALA A 30 11.52 9.42 6.30
N LEU A 31 11.52 8.64 5.22
CA LEU A 31 12.48 7.54 5.00
C LEU A 31 13.94 8.02 5.03
N LEU A 32 14.21 9.18 4.43
CA LEU A 32 15.56 9.73 4.38
C LEU A 32 16.00 10.27 5.75
N ALA A 33 15.09 10.87 6.52
CA ALA A 33 15.35 11.38 7.86
C ALA A 33 15.56 10.26 8.88
N ASP A 34 14.96 9.09 8.67
CA ASP A 34 15.13 7.92 9.54
C ASP A 34 16.54 7.31 9.41
N THR A 35 17.33 7.43 10.48
CA THR A 35 18.69 6.89 10.54
C THR A 35 18.78 5.42 10.91
N GLU A 36 17.72 4.86 11.51
CA GLU A 36 17.64 3.43 11.85
C GLU A 36 17.51 2.59 10.57
N ILE A 37 16.81 3.13 9.57
CA ILE A 37 16.74 2.52 8.24
C ILE A 37 18.10 2.69 7.55
N SER A 38 18.81 1.59 7.34
CA SER A 38 20.14 1.66 6.74
C SER A 38 20.09 2.16 5.29
N GLY A 39 21.04 3.01 4.89
CA GLY A 39 21.15 3.45 3.49
C GLY A 39 21.43 2.30 2.52
N THR A 40 21.95 1.16 3.02
CA THR A 40 22.12 -0.07 2.24
C THR A 40 20.77 -0.70 1.92
N PHE A 41 19.86 -0.81 2.91
CA PHE A 41 18.51 -1.30 2.69
C PHE A 41 17.79 -0.45 1.63
N ILE A 42 17.81 0.88 1.79
CA ILE A 42 17.17 1.79 0.83
C ILE A 42 17.76 1.59 -0.57
N ALA A 43 19.09 1.48 -0.70
CA ALA A 43 19.73 1.29 -1.99
C ALA A 43 19.33 -0.03 -2.66
N ASN A 44 19.27 -1.12 -1.90
CA ASN A 44 18.89 -2.43 -2.41
C ASN A 44 17.41 -2.47 -2.84
N THR A 45 16.52 -1.83 -2.07
CA THR A 45 15.08 -1.81 -2.35
C THR A 45 14.74 -0.88 -3.52
N THR A 46 15.37 0.29 -3.59
CA THR A 46 15.04 1.32 -4.59
C THR A 46 15.89 1.22 -5.88
N GLY A 47 17.05 0.57 -5.82
CA GLY A 47 18.08 0.65 -6.86
C GLY A 47 18.79 2.01 -6.92
N ILE A 48 18.53 2.93 -5.99
CA ILE A 48 19.20 4.23 -5.92
C ILE A 48 20.60 4.02 -5.34
N ASN A 49 21.61 4.62 -5.97
CA ASN A 49 22.97 4.54 -5.49
C ASN A 49 23.10 5.05 -4.04
N ARG A 50 23.84 4.33 -3.18
CA ARG A 50 24.08 4.69 -1.77
C ARG A 50 24.64 6.10 -1.58
N MET A 51 25.48 6.57 -2.49
CA MET A 51 26.01 7.94 -2.47
C MET A 51 24.89 8.97 -2.67
N ASN A 52 23.94 8.71 -3.57
CA ASN A 52 22.80 9.61 -3.77
C ASN A 52 21.90 9.63 -2.55
N ILE A 53 21.62 8.48 -1.94
CA ILE A 53 20.88 8.40 -0.67
C ILE A 53 21.59 9.22 0.41
N SER A 54 22.90 9.05 0.57
CA SER A 54 23.69 9.85 1.53
C SER A 54 23.64 11.35 1.23
N ASN A 55 23.72 11.76 -0.04
CA ASN A 55 23.59 13.16 -0.43
C ASN A 55 22.21 13.73 -0.07
N TYR A 56 21.13 12.96 -0.25
CA TYR A 56 19.79 13.38 0.16
C TYR A 56 19.68 13.50 1.69
N ARG A 57 20.17 12.51 2.44
CA ARG A 57 20.15 12.53 3.92
C ARG A 57 20.91 13.71 4.52
N THR A 58 22.05 14.06 3.92
CA THR A 58 22.91 15.14 4.41
C THR A 58 22.50 16.52 3.88
N GLY A 59 21.45 16.60 3.05
CA GLY A 59 21.01 17.85 2.42
C GLY A 59 21.95 18.37 1.33
N LYS A 60 23.00 17.62 0.96
CA LYS A 60 23.90 17.97 -0.16
C LYS A 60 23.15 18.00 -1.49
N THR A 61 22.16 17.13 -1.65
CA THR A 61 21.19 17.20 -2.73
C THR A 61 19.80 17.31 -2.12
N ASP A 62 19.00 18.24 -2.64
CA ASP A 62 17.61 18.42 -2.22
C ASP A 62 16.70 17.37 -2.86
N VAL A 63 16.01 16.59 -2.03
CA VAL A 63 15.08 15.54 -2.50
C VAL A 63 13.86 16.13 -3.20
N GLU A 64 13.45 17.37 -2.88
CA GLU A 64 12.34 18.04 -3.55
C GLU A 64 12.63 18.33 -5.03
N LYS A 65 13.92 18.38 -5.38
CA LYS A 65 14.40 18.59 -6.75
C LYS A 65 14.73 17.28 -7.46
N ALA A 66 14.57 16.14 -6.79
CA ALA A 66 14.77 14.85 -7.41
C ALA A 66 13.68 14.57 -8.46
N LYS A 67 14.00 13.70 -9.43
CA LYS A 67 12.99 13.21 -10.37
C LYS A 67 11.86 12.51 -9.61
N TRP A 68 10.62 12.68 -10.06
CA TRP A 68 9.46 12.01 -9.46
C TRP A 68 9.65 10.50 -9.26
N GLU A 69 10.29 9.82 -10.21
CA GLU A 69 10.61 8.39 -10.10
C GLU A 69 11.44 8.05 -8.83
N ILE A 70 12.36 8.93 -8.43
CA ILE A 70 13.16 8.76 -7.22
C ILE A 70 12.30 8.93 -5.98
N VAL A 71 11.45 9.97 -5.96
CA VAL A 71 10.52 10.24 -4.86
C VAL A 71 9.56 9.07 -4.69
N ALA A 72 8.95 8.58 -5.77
CA ALA A 72 8.03 7.44 -5.75
C ALA A 72 8.71 6.14 -5.28
N LYS A 73 9.97 5.89 -5.66
CA LYS A 73 10.73 4.73 -5.17
C LYS A 73 11.01 4.80 -3.67
N LEU A 74 11.41 5.98 -3.18
CA LEU A 74 11.62 6.22 -1.75
C LEU A 74 10.30 6.08 -0.97
N ALA A 75 9.21 6.68 -1.45
CA ALA A 75 7.89 6.56 -0.85
C ALA A 75 7.41 5.10 -0.73
N ARG A 76 7.57 4.30 -1.79
CA ARG A 76 7.23 2.86 -1.73
C ARG A 76 8.11 2.06 -0.77
N THR A 77 9.36 2.46 -0.61
CA THR A 77 10.28 1.83 0.36
C THR A 77 9.88 2.17 1.78
N TYR A 78 9.42 3.40 2.03
CA TYR A 78 8.82 3.80 3.29
C TYR A 78 7.58 2.95 3.62
N GLU A 79 6.65 2.85 2.67
CA GLU A 79 5.44 2.02 2.82
C GLU A 79 5.79 0.56 3.13
N ALA A 80 6.76 -0.03 2.41
CA ALA A 80 7.19 -1.40 2.65
C ALA A 80 7.82 -1.60 4.05
N ASN A 81 8.66 -0.66 4.49
CA ASN A 81 9.24 -0.69 5.83
C ASN A 81 8.15 -0.57 6.90
N TRP A 82 7.21 0.35 6.74
CA TRP A 82 6.10 0.54 7.67
C TRP A 82 5.23 -0.72 7.78
N ILE A 83 4.86 -1.35 6.66
CA ILE A 83 4.10 -2.62 6.70
C ILE A 83 4.89 -3.69 7.45
N GLN A 84 6.20 -3.80 7.21
CA GLN A 84 7.06 -4.74 7.92
C GLN A 84 7.11 -4.45 9.43
N GLU A 85 7.12 -3.20 9.86
CA GLU A 85 7.06 -2.83 11.28
C GLU A 85 5.71 -3.19 11.92
N GLN A 86 4.61 -3.12 11.15
CA GLN A 86 3.28 -3.46 11.66
C GLN A 86 3.04 -4.97 11.80
N ILE A 87 3.66 -5.77 10.94
CA ILE A 87 3.45 -7.22 10.83
C ILE A 87 4.59 -8.01 11.48
N GLY A 88 5.78 -7.43 11.59
CA GLY A 88 6.98 -8.12 12.05
C GLY A 88 7.45 -9.21 11.10
N ASP A 89 7.95 -10.31 11.66
CA ASP A 89 8.47 -11.45 10.90
C ASP A 89 7.37 -12.32 10.26
N GLU A 90 6.10 -12.00 10.51
CA GLU A 90 4.92 -12.78 10.08
C GLU A 90 4.40 -12.39 8.69
N MET A 91 5.25 -11.84 7.82
CA MET A 91 4.84 -11.38 6.48
C MET A 91 4.23 -12.52 5.65
N THR A 92 4.71 -13.75 5.83
CA THR A 92 4.18 -14.92 5.11
C THR A 92 2.78 -15.27 5.58
N GLU A 93 2.55 -15.23 6.88
CA GLU A 93 1.28 -15.46 7.55
C GLU A 93 0.27 -14.37 7.16
N PHE A 94 0.70 -13.10 7.14
CA PHE A 94 -0.11 -11.98 6.67
C PHE A 94 -0.57 -12.15 5.22
N VAL A 95 0.34 -12.50 4.30
CA VAL A 95 -0.03 -12.78 2.89
C VAL A 95 -0.97 -13.98 2.78
N ASN A 96 -0.77 -15.02 3.61
CA ASN A 96 -1.67 -16.17 3.65
C ASN A 96 -3.03 -15.83 4.23
N PHE A 97 -3.09 -14.94 5.21
CA PHE A 97 -4.32 -14.38 5.75
C PHE A 97 -5.10 -13.65 4.65
N ILE A 98 -4.48 -12.73 3.91
CA ILE A 98 -5.15 -12.01 2.81
C ILE A 98 -5.77 -13.00 1.82
N LYS A 99 -5.02 -14.04 1.41
CA LYS A 99 -5.54 -15.08 0.49
C LYS A 99 -6.74 -15.84 1.09
N LYS A 100 -6.70 -16.19 2.38
CA LYS A 100 -7.80 -16.88 3.05
C LYS A 100 -9.02 -15.97 3.18
N PHE A 101 -8.83 -14.72 3.58
CA PHE A 101 -9.86 -13.70 3.71
C PHE A 101 -10.58 -13.46 2.38
N SER A 102 -9.83 -13.18 1.30
CA SER A 102 -10.43 -12.99 -0.03
C SER A 102 -11.25 -14.20 -0.49
N ARG A 103 -10.74 -15.42 -0.27
CA ARG A 103 -11.48 -16.65 -0.59
C ARG A 103 -12.76 -16.80 0.25
N ALA A 104 -12.73 -16.43 1.53
CA ALA A 104 -13.90 -16.49 2.40
C ALA A 104 -14.98 -15.49 1.95
N VAL A 105 -14.59 -14.28 1.59
CA VAL A 105 -15.51 -13.27 1.03
C VAL A 105 -16.11 -13.74 -0.29
N SER A 106 -15.30 -14.21 -1.25
CA SER A 106 -15.83 -14.72 -2.53
C SER A 106 -16.76 -15.91 -2.36
N LYS A 107 -16.46 -16.84 -1.43
CA LYS A 107 -17.37 -17.95 -1.11
C LYS A 107 -18.71 -17.45 -0.55
N SER A 108 -18.68 -16.44 0.31
CA SER A 108 -19.88 -15.85 0.90
C SER A 108 -20.74 -15.16 -0.17
N ALA A 109 -20.13 -14.38 -1.07
CA ALA A 109 -20.82 -13.78 -2.22
C ALA A 109 -21.48 -14.84 -3.10
N ASN A 110 -20.74 -15.90 -3.48
CA ASN A 110 -21.26 -17.01 -4.29
C ASN A 110 -22.41 -17.78 -3.62
N TYR A 111 -22.39 -17.90 -2.30
CA TYR A 111 -23.49 -18.54 -1.57
C TYR A 111 -24.75 -17.67 -1.63
N VAL A 112 -24.61 -16.36 -1.40
CA VAL A 112 -25.70 -15.39 -1.40
C VAL A 112 -26.30 -15.16 -2.79
N ALA A 113 -25.49 -15.25 -3.86
CA ALA A 113 -25.94 -15.14 -5.25
C ALA A 113 -27.02 -16.18 -5.64
N LYS A 114 -27.16 -17.27 -4.88
CA LYS A 114 -28.24 -18.24 -5.11
C LYS A 114 -29.62 -17.69 -4.78
N THR A 115 -29.69 -16.63 -3.99
CA THR A 115 -30.93 -16.06 -3.44
C THR A 115 -31.06 -14.55 -3.65
N ASP A 116 -29.95 -13.82 -3.72
CA ASP A 116 -29.91 -12.37 -3.90
C ASP A 116 -28.62 -11.92 -4.59
N ASP A 117 -28.69 -11.70 -5.90
CA ASP A 117 -27.55 -11.27 -6.71
C ASP A 117 -27.02 -9.89 -6.30
N LYS A 118 -27.91 -8.96 -5.90
CA LYS A 118 -27.50 -7.59 -5.52
C LYS A 118 -26.72 -7.60 -4.21
N MET A 119 -27.12 -8.46 -3.28
CA MET A 119 -26.37 -8.64 -2.04
C MET A 119 -25.02 -9.32 -2.31
N ALA A 120 -24.96 -10.28 -3.24
CA ALA A 120 -23.69 -10.88 -3.66
C ALA A 120 -22.72 -9.83 -4.23
N ASP A 121 -23.18 -8.96 -5.13
CA ASP A 121 -22.40 -7.84 -5.69
C ASP A 121 -21.90 -6.90 -4.58
N THR A 122 -22.74 -6.65 -3.56
CA THR A 122 -22.39 -5.80 -2.41
C THR A 122 -21.28 -6.44 -1.56
N ILE A 123 -21.34 -7.75 -1.33
CA ILE A 123 -20.30 -8.49 -0.59
C ILE A 123 -18.98 -8.51 -1.38
N GLU A 124 -19.04 -8.67 -2.70
CA GLU A 124 -17.84 -8.62 -3.54
C GLU A 124 -17.21 -7.23 -3.53
N LEU A 125 -18.01 -6.17 -3.63
CA LEU A 125 -17.52 -4.79 -3.51
C LEU A 125 -16.87 -4.55 -2.15
N LEU A 126 -17.49 -4.99 -1.05
CA LEU A 126 -16.90 -4.90 0.29
C LEU A 126 -15.53 -5.61 0.34
N GLY A 127 -15.44 -6.84 -0.19
CA GLY A 127 -14.20 -7.58 -0.29
C GLY A 127 -13.11 -6.84 -1.07
N ASN A 128 -13.48 -6.23 -2.20
CA ASN A 128 -12.56 -5.46 -3.03
C ASN A 128 -12.09 -4.18 -2.34
N MET A 129 -12.98 -3.46 -1.65
CA MET A 129 -12.63 -2.27 -0.88
C MET A 129 -11.65 -2.62 0.25
N THR A 130 -11.97 -3.63 1.06
CA THR A 130 -11.13 -4.06 2.17
C THR A 130 -9.77 -4.58 1.70
N THR A 131 -9.72 -5.38 0.63
CA THR A 131 -8.44 -5.93 0.13
C THR A 131 -7.58 -4.90 -0.61
N SER A 132 -8.14 -3.75 -0.98
CA SER A 132 -7.41 -2.65 -1.59
C SER A 132 -6.79 -1.68 -0.55
N ASP A 133 -7.17 -1.82 0.71
CA ASP A 133 -6.74 -1.01 1.83
C ASP A 133 -5.84 -1.82 2.78
N ILE A 134 -4.53 -1.56 2.72
CA ILE A 134 -3.57 -2.33 3.54
C ILE A 134 -3.74 -2.06 5.03
N ILE A 135 -4.23 -0.88 5.44
CA ILE A 135 -4.41 -0.52 6.85
C ILE A 135 -5.53 -1.39 7.41
N GLN A 136 -6.65 -1.47 6.70
CA GLN A 136 -7.76 -2.37 7.07
C GLN A 136 -7.31 -3.84 7.08
N LEU A 137 -6.50 -4.27 6.11
CA LEU A 137 -5.98 -5.65 6.10
C LEU A 137 -5.07 -5.93 7.29
N ILE A 138 -4.20 -5.01 7.69
CA ILE A 138 -3.33 -5.14 8.87
C ILE A 138 -4.20 -5.23 10.13
N GLU A 139 -5.23 -4.38 10.26
CA GLU A 139 -6.13 -4.41 11.41
C GLU A 139 -6.90 -5.73 11.52
N LEU A 140 -7.47 -6.21 10.40
CA LEU A 140 -8.15 -7.50 10.35
C LEU A 140 -7.19 -8.67 10.61
N TYR A 141 -5.94 -8.57 10.16
CA TYR A 141 -4.92 -9.58 10.45
C TYR A 141 -4.60 -9.63 11.94
N LYS A 142 -4.36 -8.48 12.58
CA LYS A 142 -4.12 -8.38 14.02
C LYS A 142 -5.29 -8.97 14.81
N ASN A 143 -6.54 -8.63 14.46
CA ASN A 143 -7.71 -9.27 15.07
C ASN A 143 -7.75 -10.80 14.86
N TYR A 144 -7.34 -11.29 13.69
CA TYR A 144 -7.33 -12.73 13.39
C TYR A 144 -6.31 -13.52 14.22
N ILE A 145 -5.18 -12.90 14.57
CA ILE A 145 -4.14 -13.54 15.40
C ILE A 145 -4.31 -13.27 16.90
N ASP A 146 -5.01 -12.19 17.28
CA ASP A 146 -5.32 -11.85 18.68
C ASP A 146 -6.44 -12.74 19.29
N GLU A 147 -7.17 -13.51 18.46
CA GLU A 147 -8.19 -14.46 18.91
C GLU A 147 -7.61 -15.84 19.38
N ASP A 148 -6.28 -16.02 19.38
CA ASP A 148 -5.56 -17.17 19.94
C ASP A 148 -4.91 -16.86 21.30
#